data_AF-A0A7K4H8B3-F1
#
_entry.id   AF-A0A7K4H8B3-F1
#
_cell.length_a   1.000
_cell.length_b   1.000
_cell.length_c   1.000
_cell.angle_alpha   90.00
_cell.angle_beta   90.00
_cell.angle_gamma   90.00
#
_symmetry.space_group_name_H-M   'P 1'
#
loop_
_entity.id
_entity.type
_entity.pdbx_description
1 polymer ?
#
loop_
_entity_poly.entity_id
_entity_poly.type
_entity_poly.pdbx_seq_one_letter_code
_entity_poly.pdbx_strand_id
1 'polypeptide(L)'
;NPLFNFNLSLLNLYSIIPTKYQEIGKKNRDNGDYISIDRYKKNLISNIYDVFTIKQPVLTINDLFYILEGAGPYIYKDSDLKKTNLMIIGDNAISVDLITLNMLNIDINESELFQQAQNNDLVVPKISNIKILGEKLEDTRINVKLCVSKLEDIKVKNVSINSGKFCSGCFKQAYHLLNMMKTYMGKDLKYNFSNSFMIGENPPEPKKAENIILFGDCVINSTKDYNFRKRIIEYKKDLIGDAKRKIKKGSKSKKNIKIKEKPVKEKPNKSILNLPGCPPDIFNCLELILKYYRKNNVPNLNLLTKVNKFWIKGESINMLNIWEAL
;
A
#
# COMPACT_ATOMS: atom_id res chain seq x y z
N ASN A 1 9.72 7.47 -2.80
CA ASN A 1 8.47 7.12 -3.51
C ASN A 1 8.47 5.62 -3.75
N PRO A 2 7.46 4.86 -3.30
CA PRO A 2 7.48 3.40 -3.46
C PRO A 2 7.43 2.92 -4.92
N LEU A 3 6.99 3.74 -5.89
CA LEU A 3 6.91 3.35 -7.30
C LEU A 3 8.13 3.75 -8.14
N PHE A 4 8.75 4.88 -7.81
CA PHE A 4 9.81 5.49 -8.62
C PHE A 4 11.11 5.72 -7.84
N ASN A 5 11.20 5.19 -6.62
CA ASN A 5 12.24 5.43 -5.62
C ASN A 5 12.29 6.88 -5.10
N PHE A 6 12.19 7.87 -5.97
CA PHE A 6 12.30 9.30 -5.66
C PHE A 6 11.08 10.12 -6.11
N ASN A 7 10.90 11.28 -5.48
CA ASN A 7 9.94 12.31 -5.91
C ASN A 7 10.72 13.44 -6.56
N LEU A 8 11.07 13.26 -7.84
CA LEU A 8 11.83 14.24 -8.62
C LEU A 8 10.90 15.19 -9.38
N SER A 9 11.47 16.16 -10.09
CA SER A 9 10.71 17.27 -10.69
C SER A 9 9.65 16.80 -11.70
N LEU A 10 9.97 15.83 -12.56
CA LEU A 10 8.98 15.30 -13.52
C LEU A 10 7.76 14.71 -12.81
N LEU A 11 7.99 13.91 -11.76
CA LEU A 11 6.90 13.34 -10.98
C LEU A 11 6.13 14.41 -10.20
N ASN A 12 6.83 15.41 -9.66
CA ASN A 12 6.23 16.51 -8.91
C ASN A 12 5.43 17.44 -9.80
N LEU A 13 5.74 17.57 -11.09
CA LEU A 13 4.94 18.37 -12.02
C LEU A 13 3.50 17.86 -12.09
N TYR A 14 3.31 16.54 -12.06
CA TYR A 14 1.99 15.93 -12.06
C TYR A 14 1.18 16.28 -10.80
N SER A 15 1.83 16.68 -9.70
CA SER A 15 1.14 17.10 -8.47
C SER A 15 0.36 18.42 -8.61
N ILE A 16 0.64 19.22 -9.64
CA ILE A 16 -0.14 20.44 -9.97
C ILE A 16 -1.58 20.09 -10.33
N ILE A 17 -1.79 18.90 -10.88
CA ILE A 17 -3.13 18.41 -11.22
C ILE A 17 -3.88 18.08 -9.92
N PRO A 18 -5.09 18.59 -9.66
CA PRO A 18 -5.85 18.20 -8.46
C PRO A 18 -6.02 16.69 -8.34
N THR A 19 -5.93 16.13 -7.12
CA THR A 19 -5.94 14.68 -6.87
C THR A 19 -7.14 13.96 -7.51
N LYS A 20 -8.32 14.59 -7.53
CA LYS A 20 -9.54 14.06 -8.18
C LYS A 20 -9.38 13.77 -9.67
N TYR A 21 -8.42 14.42 -10.35
CA TYR A 21 -8.10 14.19 -11.76
C TYR A 21 -6.84 13.34 -11.95
N GLN A 22 -6.11 13.02 -10.88
CA GLN A 22 -4.97 12.10 -10.92
C GLN A 22 -5.38 10.63 -10.78
N GLU A 23 -6.65 10.35 -10.49
CA GLU A 23 -7.13 9.00 -10.23
C GLU A 23 -7.06 8.12 -11.48
N ILE A 24 -6.16 7.15 -11.46
CA ILE A 24 -6.07 6.09 -12.47
C ILE A 24 -7.00 4.96 -12.05
N GLY A 25 -8.29 5.16 -12.32
CA GLY A 25 -9.34 4.18 -12.08
C GLY A 25 -9.55 3.23 -13.28
N LYS A 26 -10.12 2.05 -13.01
CA LYS A 26 -10.54 1.09 -14.05
C LYS A 26 -11.65 1.70 -14.93
N LYS A 27 -11.29 2.21 -16.12
CA LYS A 27 -12.31 2.54 -17.14
C LYS A 27 -12.74 1.37 -18.01
N ASN A 28 -11.95 0.31 -18.19
CA ASN A 28 -12.40 -0.94 -18.83
C ASN A 28 -11.49 -2.11 -18.43
N ARG A 29 -12.09 -3.24 -18.03
CA ARG A 29 -11.38 -4.48 -17.73
C ARG A 29 -11.26 -5.29 -19.02
N ASP A 30 -10.16 -5.14 -19.75
CA ASP A 30 -9.70 -6.24 -20.60
C ASP A 30 -8.92 -7.20 -19.70
N ASN A 31 -9.48 -8.40 -19.53
CA ASN A 31 -9.27 -9.34 -18.43
C ASN A 31 -7.91 -10.06 -18.37
N GLY A 32 -6.80 -9.42 -18.78
CA GLY A 32 -5.48 -10.06 -18.72
C GLY A 32 -4.30 -9.12 -18.49
N ASP A 33 -4.39 -7.87 -18.94
CA ASP A 33 -3.17 -7.05 -19.10
C ASP A 33 -2.79 -6.22 -17.87
N TYR A 34 -3.73 -5.86 -16.99
CA TYR A 34 -3.44 -4.81 -16.01
C TYR A 34 -2.33 -5.15 -15.00
N ILE A 35 -2.20 -6.44 -14.63
CA ILE A 35 -1.16 -6.93 -13.71
C ILE A 35 0.08 -7.40 -14.47
N SER A 36 -0.10 -8.11 -15.59
CA SER A 36 1.01 -8.69 -16.36
C SER A 36 1.91 -7.64 -17.00
N ILE A 37 1.35 -6.52 -17.47
CA ILE A 37 2.10 -5.41 -18.07
C ILE A 37 2.20 -4.17 -17.18
N ASP A 38 1.81 -4.27 -15.90
CA ASP A 38 1.70 -3.17 -14.93
C ASP A 38 1.14 -1.87 -15.53
N ARG A 39 -0.06 -1.98 -16.10
CA ARG A 39 -0.71 -0.88 -16.83
C ARG A 39 -0.96 0.35 -15.95
N TYR A 40 -1.08 0.17 -14.63
CA TYR A 40 -1.17 1.30 -13.69
C TYR A 40 0.06 2.22 -13.80
N LYS A 41 1.27 1.65 -13.69
CA LYS A 41 2.51 2.43 -13.72
C LYS A 41 2.73 3.08 -15.08
N LYS A 42 2.47 2.34 -16.16
CA LYS A 42 2.54 2.87 -17.53
C LYS A 42 1.59 4.05 -17.75
N ASN A 43 0.33 3.94 -17.33
CA ASN A 43 -0.62 5.04 -17.43
C ASN A 43 -0.18 6.25 -16.59
N LEU A 44 0.37 6.02 -15.39
CA LEU A 44 0.87 7.11 -14.54
C LEU A 44 2.04 7.85 -15.21
N ILE A 45 2.98 7.10 -15.78
CA ILE A 45 4.10 7.66 -16.53
C ILE A 45 3.60 8.47 -17.74
N SER A 46 2.66 7.92 -18.52
CA SER A 46 2.05 8.63 -19.66
C SER A 46 1.43 9.96 -19.21
N ASN A 47 0.61 9.94 -18.15
CA ASN A 47 -0.04 11.15 -17.65
C ASN A 47 0.96 12.21 -17.16
N ILE A 48 2.08 11.79 -16.53
CA ILE A 48 3.16 12.70 -16.14
C ILE A 48 3.74 13.40 -17.37
N TYR A 49 3.99 12.66 -18.44
CA TYR A 49 4.52 13.22 -19.68
C TYR A 49 3.51 14.08 -20.44
N ASP A 50 2.24 13.72 -20.45
CA ASP A 50 1.19 14.54 -21.05
C ASP A 50 1.16 15.93 -20.40
N VAL A 51 1.27 16.02 -19.07
CA VAL A 51 1.36 17.31 -18.36
C VAL A 51 2.66 18.04 -18.70
N PHE A 52 3.79 17.33 -18.74
CA PHE A 52 5.08 17.90 -19.07
C PHE A 52 5.13 18.50 -20.49
N THR A 53 4.54 17.82 -21.48
CA THR A 53 4.51 18.29 -22.86
C THR A 53 3.60 19.50 -23.06
N ILE A 54 2.51 19.62 -22.29
CA ILE A 54 1.63 20.78 -22.30
C ILE A 54 2.32 22.01 -21.69
N LYS A 55 3.02 21.84 -20.55
CA LYS A 55 3.65 22.95 -19.83
C LYS A 55 4.97 22.53 -19.20
N GLN A 56 6.06 22.88 -19.88
CA GLN A 56 7.40 22.69 -19.34
C GLN A 56 7.74 23.81 -18.34
N PRO A 57 8.33 23.47 -17.18
CA PRO A 57 8.82 24.47 -16.25
C PRO A 57 10.04 25.19 -16.85
N VAL A 58 10.10 26.51 -16.68
CA VAL A 58 11.24 27.35 -17.09
C VAL A 58 12.33 27.46 -16.01
N LEU A 59 12.01 27.03 -14.79
CA LEU A 59 12.91 26.92 -13.65
C LEU A 59 12.50 25.68 -12.86
N THR A 60 13.47 24.81 -12.61
CA THR A 60 13.30 23.58 -11.84
C THR A 60 14.29 23.58 -10.70
N ILE A 61 13.79 23.26 -9.50
CA ILE A 61 14.58 23.15 -8.28
C ILE A 61 14.28 21.80 -7.65
N ASN A 62 15.29 20.95 -7.57
CA ASN A 62 15.27 19.80 -6.66
C ASN A 62 15.98 20.23 -5.37
N ASP A 63 15.18 20.56 -4.37
CA ASP A 63 15.69 20.82 -3.03
C ASP A 63 16.06 19.49 -2.37
N LEU A 64 17.36 19.28 -2.25
CA LEU A 64 17.93 18.09 -1.61
C LEU A 64 18.47 18.42 -0.22
N PHE A 65 18.28 19.64 0.28
CA PHE A 65 18.91 20.12 1.52
C PHE A 65 18.57 19.18 2.67
N TYR A 66 17.32 18.72 2.71
CA TYR A 66 16.86 17.59 3.50
C TYR A 66 16.18 16.55 2.62
N ILE A 67 16.62 15.29 2.72
CA ILE A 67 16.01 14.14 2.03
C ILE A 67 15.37 13.24 3.07
N LEU A 68 14.09 12.90 2.87
CA LEU A 68 13.42 11.89 3.68
C LEU A 68 13.60 10.51 3.03
N GLU A 69 14.48 9.70 3.61
CA GLU A 69 14.84 8.37 3.13
C GLU A 69 14.04 7.25 3.83
N GLY A 70 14.21 6.02 3.37
CA GLY A 70 13.49 4.84 3.87
C GLY A 70 12.03 4.85 3.43
N ALA A 71 11.12 5.19 4.35
CA ALA A 71 9.68 5.15 4.09
C ALA A 71 9.04 6.48 3.64
N GLY A 72 9.85 7.45 3.21
CA GLY A 72 9.38 8.71 2.63
C GLY A 72 8.42 8.54 1.43
N PRO A 73 7.59 9.56 1.11
CA PRO A 73 7.70 10.96 1.54
C PRO A 73 6.96 11.32 2.82
N TYR A 74 6.26 10.36 3.44
CA TYR A 74 5.56 10.61 4.71
C TYR A 74 6.45 10.28 5.90
N ILE A 75 6.17 10.91 7.04
CA ILE A 75 6.85 10.64 8.30
C ILE A 75 6.27 9.35 8.88
N TYR A 76 6.87 8.22 8.52
CA TYR A 76 6.60 6.92 9.11
C TYR A 76 7.72 6.54 10.08
N LYS A 77 7.50 5.49 10.84
CA LYS A 77 8.48 4.96 11.79
C LYS A 77 9.82 4.58 11.15
N ASP A 78 9.81 4.19 9.87
CA ASP A 78 11.02 3.82 9.11
C ASP A 78 11.52 4.95 8.19
N SER A 79 10.92 6.14 8.29
CA SER A 79 11.41 7.33 7.57
C SER A 79 12.54 7.96 8.37
N ASP A 80 13.61 8.36 7.68
CA ASP A 80 14.74 9.06 8.31
C ASP A 80 15.09 10.33 7.53
N LEU A 81 15.46 11.40 8.24
CA LEU A 81 15.75 12.70 7.65
C LEU A 81 17.25 12.88 7.50
N LYS A 82 17.72 12.93 6.28
CA LYS A 82 19.13 13.15 5.95
C LYS A 82 19.37 14.58 5.49
N LYS A 83 20.26 15.29 6.19
CA LYS A 83 20.74 16.61 5.76
C LYS A 83 21.88 16.45 4.75
N THR A 84 21.77 17.09 3.58
CA THR A 84 22.82 17.04 2.55
C THR A 84 23.44 18.41 2.27
N ASN A 85 22.74 19.51 2.57
CA ASN A 85 23.10 20.89 2.17
C ASN A 85 23.25 21.11 0.66
N LEU A 86 22.65 20.24 -0.16
CA LEU A 86 22.74 20.33 -1.62
C LEU A 86 21.41 20.74 -2.22
N MET A 87 21.48 21.46 -3.32
CA MET A 87 20.33 21.80 -4.16
C MET A 87 20.76 21.70 -5.61
N ILE A 88 19.84 21.29 -6.48
CA ILE A 88 20.07 21.24 -7.92
C ILE A 88 19.04 22.15 -8.57
N ILE A 89 19.53 23.14 -9.31
CA ILE A 89 18.73 24.19 -9.90
C ILE A 89 19.09 24.28 -11.38
N GLY A 90 18.08 24.39 -12.24
CA GLY A 90 18.28 24.53 -13.67
C GLY A 90 17.03 24.96 -14.39
N ASP A 91 17.16 25.26 -15.67
CA ASP A 91 16.08 25.67 -16.57
C ASP A 91 15.40 24.50 -17.30
N ASN A 92 15.96 23.29 -17.17
CA ASN A 92 15.45 22.07 -17.78
C ASN A 92 15.21 20.97 -16.73
N ALA A 93 13.94 20.58 -16.55
CA ALA A 93 13.55 19.58 -15.56
C ALA A 93 14.20 18.21 -15.75
N ILE A 94 14.33 17.76 -17.01
CA ILE A 94 14.96 16.47 -17.35
C ILE A 94 16.44 16.51 -16.94
N SER A 95 17.17 17.57 -17.30
CA SER A 95 18.57 17.76 -16.89
C SER A 95 18.72 17.78 -15.37
N VAL A 96 17.86 18.52 -14.66
CA VAL A 96 17.90 18.61 -13.20
C VAL A 96 17.68 17.23 -12.56
N ASP A 97 16.69 16.47 -13.02
CA ASP A 97 16.43 15.13 -12.50
C ASP A 97 17.55 14.12 -12.85
N LEU A 98 18.14 14.20 -14.04
CA LEU A 98 19.28 13.35 -14.43
C LEU A 98 20.50 13.57 -13.53
N ILE A 99 20.85 14.85 -13.30
CA ILE A 99 21.94 15.20 -12.39
C ILE A 99 21.62 14.74 -10.96
N THR A 100 20.36 14.88 -10.53
CA THR A 100 19.90 14.41 -9.22
C THR A 100 20.09 12.89 -9.08
N LEU A 101 19.65 12.11 -10.07
CA LEU A 101 19.82 10.65 -10.05
C LEU A 101 21.29 10.23 -10.07
N ASN A 102 22.12 10.92 -10.86
CA ASN A 102 23.55 10.66 -10.89
C ASN A 102 24.21 10.90 -9.53
N MET A 103 23.89 12.01 -8.85
CA MET A 103 24.38 12.31 -7.50
C MET A 103 23.94 11.27 -6.46
N LEU A 104 22.77 10.65 -6.66
CA LEU A 104 22.24 9.59 -5.81
C LEU A 104 22.79 8.19 -6.16
N ASN A 105 23.74 8.10 -7.10
CA ASN A 105 24.27 6.86 -7.66
C ASN A 105 23.18 5.91 -8.20
N ILE A 106 22.14 6.46 -8.81
CA ILE A 106 21.07 5.68 -9.44
C ILE A 106 21.35 5.59 -10.93
N ASP A 107 21.35 4.37 -11.47
CA ASP A 107 21.43 4.20 -12.91
C ASP A 107 20.15 4.75 -13.57
N ILE A 108 20.32 5.69 -14.49
CA ILE A 108 19.23 6.28 -15.26
C ILE A 108 18.50 5.20 -16.07
N ASN A 109 19.23 4.17 -16.52
CA ASN A 109 18.65 3.04 -17.24
C ASN A 109 17.77 2.18 -16.34
N GLU A 110 17.86 2.27 -15.01
CA GLU A 110 16.94 1.58 -14.11
C GLU A 110 15.66 2.40 -13.86
N SER A 111 15.66 3.69 -14.21
CA SER A 111 14.49 4.54 -14.03
C SER A 111 13.50 4.35 -15.17
N GLU A 112 12.43 3.60 -14.89
CA GLU A 112 11.32 3.41 -15.84
C GLU A 112 10.72 4.73 -16.34
N LEU A 113 10.75 5.79 -15.52
CA LEU A 113 10.30 7.11 -15.94
C LEU A 113 11.15 7.57 -17.14
N PHE A 114 12.47 7.57 -17.02
CA PHE A 114 13.38 8.02 -18.07
C PHE A 114 13.45 7.09 -19.28
N GLN A 115 13.38 5.77 -19.08
CA GLN A 115 13.25 4.81 -20.19
C GLN A 115 12.03 5.14 -21.06
N GLN A 116 10.89 5.45 -20.43
CA GLN A 116 9.69 5.83 -21.16
C GLN A 116 9.80 7.23 -21.78
N ALA A 117 10.58 8.16 -21.22
CA ALA A 117 10.84 9.45 -21.88
C ALA A 117 11.48 9.24 -23.25
N GLN A 118 12.53 8.41 -23.30
CA GLN A 118 13.27 8.10 -24.52
C GLN A 118 12.38 7.43 -25.57
N ASN A 119 11.47 6.55 -25.13
CA ASN A 119 10.52 5.89 -26.03
C ASN A 119 9.41 6.82 -26.56
N ASN A 120 9.16 7.95 -25.91
CA ASN A 120 8.16 8.95 -26.32
C ASN A 120 8.81 10.17 -27.01
N ASP A 121 9.97 9.97 -27.64
CA ASP A 121 10.71 10.99 -28.40
C ASP A 121 11.09 12.26 -27.60
N LEU A 122 11.10 12.18 -26.27
CA LEU A 122 11.62 13.26 -25.44
C LEU A 122 13.15 13.25 -25.49
N VAL A 123 13.73 14.42 -25.81
CA VAL A 123 15.18 14.60 -25.85
C VAL A 123 15.73 14.55 -24.43
N VAL A 124 16.30 13.40 -24.06
CA VAL A 124 17.04 13.21 -22.82
C VAL A 124 18.51 13.56 -23.06
N PRO A 125 19.04 14.66 -22.49
CA PRO A 125 20.42 15.06 -22.72
C PRO A 125 21.39 14.06 -22.09
N LYS A 126 22.56 13.89 -22.71
CA LYS A 126 23.68 13.18 -22.07
C LYS A 126 24.22 14.04 -20.93
N ILE A 127 24.58 13.42 -19.81
CA ILE A 127 25.18 14.12 -18.65
C ILE A 127 26.39 14.97 -19.08
N SER A 128 27.22 14.45 -19.98
CA SER A 128 28.40 15.16 -20.53
C SER A 128 28.07 16.48 -21.25
N ASN A 129 26.82 16.65 -21.67
CA ASN A 129 26.37 17.83 -22.41
C ASN A 129 25.71 18.87 -21.48
N ILE A 130 25.55 18.54 -20.19
CA ILE A 130 24.96 19.44 -19.20
C ILE A 130 26.07 20.29 -18.59
N LYS A 131 25.96 21.62 -18.74
CA LYS A 131 26.89 22.56 -18.10
C LYS A 131 26.54 22.68 -16.61
N ILE A 132 27.45 22.22 -15.76
CA ILE A 132 27.29 22.29 -14.30
C ILE A 132 28.07 23.49 -13.77
N LEU A 133 27.41 24.27 -12.92
CA LEU A 133 28.00 25.39 -12.19
C LEU A 133 27.93 25.08 -10.69
N GLY A 134 29.05 25.20 -9.99
CA GLY A 134 29.15 24.90 -8.57
C GLY A 134 30.04 23.69 -8.29
N GLU A 135 29.65 22.90 -7.28
CA GLU A 135 30.38 21.72 -6.83
C GLU A 135 30.49 20.64 -7.91
N LYS A 136 31.57 19.85 -7.87
CA LYS A 136 31.78 18.72 -8.78
C LYS A 136 30.84 17.56 -8.44
N LEU A 137 30.39 16.81 -9.46
CA LEU A 137 29.49 15.67 -9.26
C LEU A 137 30.14 14.55 -8.45
N GLU A 138 31.45 14.36 -8.62
CA GLU A 138 32.21 13.33 -7.92
C GLU A 138 32.22 13.58 -6.40
N ASP A 139 32.27 14.86 -6.00
CA ASP A 139 32.40 15.30 -4.62
C ASP A 139 31.04 15.39 -3.90
N THR A 140 29.93 15.35 -4.66
CA THR A 140 28.57 15.58 -4.16
C THR A 140 27.71 14.32 -4.11
N ARG A 141 28.32 13.15 -4.19
CA ARG A 141 27.60 11.87 -4.14
C ARG A 141 26.93 11.65 -2.79
N ILE A 142 25.63 11.32 -2.82
CA ILE A 142 24.84 11.04 -1.63
C ILE A 142 24.39 9.57 -1.68
N ASN A 143 24.67 8.82 -0.62
CA ASN A 143 24.06 7.51 -0.42
C ASN A 143 22.74 7.67 0.34
N VAL A 144 21.64 7.15 -0.19
CA VAL A 144 20.30 7.27 0.41
C VAL A 144 19.65 5.91 0.56
N LYS A 145 18.95 5.71 1.67
CA LYS A 145 18.17 4.48 1.87
C LYS A 145 16.87 4.53 1.06
N LEU A 146 16.73 3.63 0.10
CA LEU A 146 15.50 3.54 -0.71
C LEU A 146 14.33 2.91 0.05
N CYS A 147 13.13 3.11 -0.48
CA CYS A 147 11.95 2.36 -0.07
C CYS A 147 12.17 0.85 -0.31
N VAL A 148 11.56 0.02 0.53
CA VAL A 148 11.55 -1.43 0.27
C VAL A 148 10.82 -1.74 -1.04
N SER A 149 11.34 -2.71 -1.80
CA SER A 149 10.77 -3.14 -3.07
C SER A 149 9.69 -4.22 -2.91
N LYS A 150 9.64 -4.89 -1.75
CA LYS A 150 8.65 -5.93 -1.42
C LYS A 150 7.86 -5.53 -0.18
N LEU A 151 6.56 -5.86 -0.17
CA LEU A 151 5.69 -5.54 0.97
C LEU A 151 6.08 -6.36 2.19
N GLU A 152 6.56 -7.58 2.00
CA GLU A 152 7.01 -8.51 3.04
C GLU A 152 8.16 -7.95 3.89
N ASP A 153 8.96 -7.03 3.33
CA ASP A 153 10.06 -6.39 4.04
C ASP A 153 9.56 -5.33 5.05
N ILE A 154 8.28 -4.91 4.96
CA ILE A 154 7.65 -4.01 5.91
C ILE A 154 7.25 -4.78 7.17
N LYS A 155 8.09 -4.69 8.21
CA LYS A 155 7.85 -5.38 9.49
C LYS A 155 6.77 -4.68 10.32
N VAL A 156 5.52 -5.11 10.16
CA VAL A 156 4.38 -4.70 11.00
C VAL A 156 4.19 -5.71 12.15
N LYS A 157 4.03 -5.20 13.38
CA LYS A 157 3.90 -6.06 14.57
C LYS A 157 2.65 -6.95 14.48
N ASN A 158 2.81 -8.26 14.74
CA ASN A 158 1.72 -9.24 14.75
C ASN A 158 0.92 -9.33 13.43
N VAL A 159 1.53 -8.96 12.29
CA VAL A 159 0.94 -9.08 10.96
C VAL A 159 1.88 -9.90 10.09
N SER A 160 1.40 -10.97 9.48
CA SER A 160 2.09 -11.65 8.38
C SER A 160 1.60 -11.09 7.06
N ILE A 161 2.50 -10.86 6.11
CA ILE A 161 2.15 -10.37 4.77
C ILE A 161 2.29 -11.54 3.79
N ASN A 162 1.21 -11.81 3.05
CA ASN A 162 1.11 -12.89 2.09
C ASN A 162 0.71 -12.29 0.74
N SER A 163 1.68 -12.06 -0.13
CA SER A 163 1.40 -11.43 -1.43
C SER A 163 1.37 -12.44 -2.58
N GLY A 164 0.39 -12.27 -3.46
CA GLY A 164 0.33 -12.87 -4.78
C GLY A 164 0.77 -11.87 -5.85
N LYS A 165 0.21 -11.98 -7.06
CA LYS A 165 0.50 -11.01 -8.15
C LYS A 165 -0.38 -9.76 -8.03
N PHE A 166 0.20 -8.57 -8.06
CA PHE A 166 -0.54 -7.30 -7.97
C PHE A 166 0.12 -6.22 -8.83
N CYS A 167 -0.64 -5.18 -9.21
CA CYS A 167 -0.11 -4.03 -9.93
C CYS A 167 0.56 -3.02 -8.99
N SER A 168 1.37 -2.12 -9.55
CA SER A 168 2.02 -1.00 -8.83
C SER A 168 1.04 -0.13 -8.05
N GLY A 169 -0.17 0.10 -8.56
CA GLY A 169 -1.19 0.87 -7.85
C GLY A 169 -1.55 0.22 -6.51
N CYS A 170 -1.81 -1.09 -6.51
CA CYS A 170 -2.09 -1.84 -5.28
C CYS A 170 -0.86 -1.89 -4.37
N PHE A 171 0.35 -2.03 -4.94
CA PHE A 171 1.60 -1.95 -4.18
C PHE A 171 1.72 -0.62 -3.43
N LYS A 172 1.55 0.52 -4.12
CA LYS A 172 1.64 1.87 -3.54
C LYS A 172 0.68 2.05 -2.37
N GLN A 173 -0.59 1.68 -2.55
CA GLN A 173 -1.59 1.86 -1.50
C GLN A 173 -1.35 0.92 -0.32
N ALA A 174 -0.99 -0.34 -0.58
CA ALA A 174 -0.65 -1.29 0.49
C ALA A 174 0.61 -0.88 1.25
N TYR A 175 1.64 -0.40 0.55
CA TYR A 175 2.87 0.11 1.13
C TYR A 175 2.60 1.21 2.16
N HIS A 176 1.77 2.19 1.79
CA HIS A 176 1.42 3.27 2.69
C HIS A 176 0.53 2.79 3.85
N LEU A 177 -0.47 1.95 3.58
CA LEU A 177 -1.32 1.39 4.64
C LEU A 177 -0.49 0.60 5.68
N LEU A 178 0.41 -0.28 5.24
CA LEU A 178 1.27 -1.07 6.12
C LEU A 178 2.20 -0.18 6.95
N ASN A 179 2.80 0.86 6.34
CA ASN A 179 3.62 1.82 7.07
C ASN A 179 2.80 2.67 8.07
N MET A 180 1.56 3.04 7.73
CA MET A 180 0.64 3.69 8.67
C MET A 180 0.29 2.77 9.84
N MET A 181 -0.02 1.50 9.57
CA MET A 181 -0.26 0.49 10.60
C MET A 181 0.96 0.32 11.51
N LYS A 182 2.16 0.23 10.92
CA LYS A 182 3.42 0.14 11.66
C LYS A 182 3.67 1.35 12.56
N THR A 183 3.39 2.55 12.05
CA THR A 183 3.68 3.82 12.72
C THR A 183 2.66 4.11 13.81
N TYR A 184 1.37 4.04 13.49
CA TYR A 184 0.30 4.54 14.36
C TYR A 184 -0.41 3.44 15.14
N MET A 185 -0.49 2.23 14.58
CA MET A 185 -1.23 1.11 15.19
C MET A 185 -0.32 0.13 15.96
N GLY A 186 0.96 0.44 16.17
CA GLY A 186 1.90 -0.48 16.83
C GLY A 186 1.46 -0.92 18.24
N LYS A 187 0.76 -0.07 19.00
CA LYS A 187 0.16 -0.42 20.30
C LYS A 187 -1.14 -1.21 20.13
N ASP A 188 -2.01 -0.81 19.21
CA ASP A 188 -3.27 -1.51 18.90
C ASP A 188 -3.02 -2.97 18.47
N LEU A 189 -2.05 -3.17 17.57
CA LEU A 189 -1.68 -4.48 17.05
C LEU A 189 -0.94 -5.34 18.07
N LYS A 190 -0.46 -4.78 19.19
CA LYS A 190 0.17 -5.57 20.27
C LYS A 190 -0.81 -6.58 20.87
N TYR A 191 -2.10 -6.23 20.95
CA TYR A 191 -3.14 -7.04 21.58
C TYR A 191 -3.96 -7.85 20.58
N ASN A 192 -3.90 -7.50 19.28
CA ASN A 192 -4.49 -8.28 18.19
C ASN A 192 -3.43 -9.20 17.59
N PHE A 193 -3.30 -10.40 18.14
CA PHE A 193 -2.29 -11.37 17.68
C PHE A 193 -2.67 -12.01 16.34
N SER A 194 -1.63 -12.35 15.56
CA SER A 194 -1.73 -13.20 14.37
C SER A 194 -2.66 -12.69 13.27
N ASN A 195 -2.51 -11.43 12.83
CA ASN A 195 -3.23 -10.95 11.64
C ASN A 195 -2.50 -11.43 10.38
N SER A 196 -3.25 -11.73 9.32
CA SER A 196 -2.68 -12.05 8.01
C SER A 196 -3.17 -11.06 6.97
N PHE A 197 -2.27 -10.24 6.45
CA PHE A 197 -2.52 -9.29 5.38
C PHE A 197 -2.25 -9.96 4.03
N MET A 198 -3.28 -10.10 3.22
CA MET A 198 -3.21 -10.79 1.92
C MET A 198 -3.52 -9.80 0.80
N ILE A 199 -2.75 -9.87 -0.28
CA ILE A 199 -2.86 -8.95 -1.42
C ILE A 199 -2.56 -9.67 -2.75
N GLY A 200 -3.19 -9.21 -3.82
CA GLY A 200 -2.94 -9.71 -5.17
C GLY A 200 -3.68 -10.99 -5.52
N GLU A 201 -3.43 -11.51 -6.71
CA GLU A 201 -4.02 -12.75 -7.22
C GLU A 201 -3.29 -13.97 -6.66
N ASN A 202 -4.09 -14.93 -6.18
CA ASN A 202 -3.64 -16.21 -5.66
C ASN A 202 -2.49 -16.11 -4.63
N PRO A 203 -2.62 -15.27 -3.58
CA PRO A 203 -1.61 -15.23 -2.52
C PRO A 203 -1.55 -16.55 -1.75
N PRO A 204 -0.41 -16.91 -1.14
CA PRO A 204 -0.30 -18.10 -0.29
C PRO A 204 -1.31 -18.10 0.86
N GLU A 205 -1.87 -19.27 1.20
CA GLU A 205 -2.79 -19.39 2.33
C GLU A 205 -2.14 -18.90 3.64
N PRO A 206 -2.90 -18.23 4.53
CA PRO A 206 -2.39 -17.78 5.81
C PRO A 206 -2.16 -18.98 6.74
N LYS A 207 -1.12 -18.89 7.58
CA LYS A 207 -0.79 -19.94 8.56
C LYS A 207 -1.93 -20.18 9.57
N LYS A 208 -2.77 -19.18 9.82
CA LYS A 208 -3.91 -19.25 10.73
C LYS A 208 -5.15 -18.69 10.03
N ALA A 209 -6.30 -19.32 10.26
CA ALA A 209 -7.59 -18.91 9.69
C ALA A 209 -8.28 -17.78 10.50
N GLU A 210 -7.52 -16.99 11.25
CA GLU A 210 -8.01 -15.92 12.14
C GLU A 210 -7.47 -14.56 11.72
N ASN A 211 -8.26 -13.50 11.90
CA ASN A 211 -7.87 -12.10 11.65
C ASN A 211 -7.22 -11.87 10.28
N ILE A 212 -7.90 -12.28 9.23
CA ILE A 212 -7.43 -12.16 7.85
C ILE A 212 -7.89 -10.82 7.27
N ILE A 213 -6.96 -10.07 6.68
CA ILE A 213 -7.21 -8.81 5.99
C ILE A 213 -6.95 -9.05 4.51
N LEU A 214 -7.99 -8.93 3.67
CA LEU A 214 -7.89 -9.07 2.22
C LEU A 214 -7.86 -7.70 1.57
N PHE A 215 -6.71 -7.29 1.02
CA PHE A 215 -6.49 -5.98 0.43
C PHE A 215 -6.61 -5.98 -1.09
N GLY A 216 -7.72 -5.44 -1.59
CA GLY A 216 -8.01 -5.25 -3.01
C GLY A 216 -8.92 -6.30 -3.63
N ASP A 217 -9.57 -5.92 -4.73
CA ASP A 217 -10.55 -6.77 -5.41
C ASP A 217 -9.94 -8.08 -5.94
N CYS A 218 -8.66 -8.06 -6.35
CA CYS A 218 -7.97 -9.23 -6.89
C CYS A 218 -7.91 -10.36 -5.86
N VAL A 219 -7.42 -10.08 -4.65
CA VAL A 219 -7.34 -11.10 -3.59
C VAL A 219 -8.72 -11.52 -3.10
N ILE A 220 -9.68 -10.58 -3.01
CA ILE A 220 -11.05 -10.89 -2.59
C ILE A 220 -11.69 -11.89 -3.55
N ASN A 221 -11.43 -11.75 -4.85
CA ASN A 221 -11.97 -12.65 -5.86
C ASN A 221 -11.19 -13.96 -6.00
N SER A 222 -9.86 -13.92 -6.02
CA SER A 222 -9.03 -15.09 -6.27
C SER A 222 -9.01 -16.08 -5.11
N THR A 223 -9.35 -15.64 -3.90
CA THR A 223 -9.36 -16.51 -2.70
C THR A 223 -10.73 -17.06 -2.35
N LYS A 224 -11.75 -16.91 -3.22
CA LYS A 224 -13.14 -17.33 -2.93
C LYS A 224 -13.25 -18.82 -2.55
N ASP A 225 -12.42 -19.65 -3.17
CA ASP A 225 -12.43 -21.10 -2.97
C ASP A 225 -11.44 -21.59 -1.90
N TYR A 226 -10.76 -20.67 -1.22
CA TYR A 226 -9.76 -21.04 -0.23
C TYR A 226 -10.40 -21.55 1.06
N ASN A 227 -9.75 -22.51 1.70
CA ASN A 227 -10.30 -23.21 2.87
C ASN A 227 -10.51 -22.25 4.05
N PHE A 228 -9.65 -21.24 4.23
CA PHE A 228 -9.76 -20.28 5.33
C PHE A 228 -11.07 -19.47 5.31
N ARG A 229 -11.80 -19.42 4.18
CA ARG A 229 -13.10 -18.74 4.09
C ARG A 229 -14.23 -19.53 4.75
N LYS A 230 -14.00 -20.80 5.04
CA LYS A 230 -14.94 -21.71 5.67
C LYS A 230 -14.48 -22.03 7.08
N ARG A 231 -15.42 -22.10 8.03
CA ARG A 231 -15.20 -22.71 9.34
C ARG A 231 -15.99 -24.00 9.43
N ILE A 232 -15.30 -25.08 9.76
CA ILE A 232 -15.91 -26.35 10.11
C ILE A 232 -16.40 -26.25 11.55
N ILE A 233 -17.72 -26.32 11.76
CA ILE A 233 -18.30 -26.38 13.10
C ILE A 233 -18.63 -27.83 13.41
N GLU A 234 -17.81 -28.44 14.25
CA GLU A 234 -18.15 -29.73 14.86
C GLU A 234 -19.11 -29.50 16.01
N TYR A 235 -20.32 -30.06 15.92
CA TYR A 235 -21.25 -30.05 17.04
C TYR A 235 -20.70 -30.94 18.15
N LYS A 236 -20.27 -30.33 19.27
CA LYS A 236 -19.99 -31.06 20.51
C LYS A 236 -21.19 -31.92 20.84
N LYS A 237 -20.93 -33.22 21.06
CA LYS A 237 -21.95 -34.19 21.43
C LYS A 237 -22.55 -33.72 22.75
N ASP A 238 -23.87 -33.56 22.82
CA ASP A 238 -24.55 -33.32 24.10
C ASP A 238 -24.52 -34.63 24.89
N LEU A 239 -23.37 -34.93 25.49
CA LEU A 239 -23.11 -36.15 26.25
C LEU A 239 -24.11 -36.26 27.42
N ILE A 240 -24.55 -35.12 27.96
CA ILE A 240 -25.47 -35.03 29.10
C ILE A 240 -26.90 -35.32 28.66
N GLY A 241 -27.35 -34.73 27.55
CA GLY A 241 -28.66 -35.02 26.96
C GLY A 241 -28.78 -36.45 26.46
N ASP A 242 -27.72 -37.00 25.85
CA ASP A 242 -27.67 -38.39 25.40
C ASP A 242 -27.64 -39.38 26.58
N ALA A 243 -26.93 -39.07 27.66
CA ALA A 243 -26.94 -39.88 28.88
C ALA A 243 -28.34 -39.90 29.56
N LYS A 244 -29.00 -38.74 29.69
CA LYS A 244 -30.37 -38.67 30.23
C LYS A 244 -31.39 -39.43 29.38
N ARG A 245 -31.25 -39.42 28.05
CA ARG A 245 -32.11 -40.20 27.13
C ARG A 245 -31.86 -41.71 27.22
N LYS A 246 -30.63 -42.14 27.48
CA LYS A 246 -30.29 -43.55 27.72
C LYS A 246 -30.81 -44.07 29.06
N ILE A 247 -30.83 -43.23 30.11
CA ILE A 247 -31.37 -43.60 31.43
C ILE A 247 -32.91 -43.70 31.40
N LYS A 248 -33.60 -42.85 30.63
CA LYS A 248 -35.07 -42.90 30.49
C LYS A 248 -35.60 -44.02 29.59
N LYS A 249 -34.79 -44.58 28.68
CA LYS A 249 -35.21 -45.71 27.83
C LYS A 249 -34.77 -47.01 28.47
N GLY A 250 -35.69 -47.60 29.23
CA GLY A 250 -35.55 -48.93 29.82
C GLY A 250 -34.98 -49.94 28.82
N SER A 251 -34.10 -50.77 29.35
CA SER A 251 -33.37 -51.87 28.71
C SER A 251 -34.26 -52.71 27.77
N LYS A 252 -34.21 -52.46 26.46
CA LYS A 252 -34.58 -53.46 25.43
C LYS A 252 -33.80 -53.24 24.12
N SER A 253 -33.06 -54.27 23.75
CA SER A 253 -32.39 -54.57 22.47
C SER A 253 -31.12 -53.78 22.07
N LYS A 254 -30.00 -54.52 21.98
CA LYS A 254 -28.77 -54.14 21.26
C LYS A 254 -29.07 -54.13 19.75
N LYS A 255 -29.47 -52.97 19.21
CA LYS A 255 -29.49 -52.73 17.76
C LYS A 255 -28.15 -52.12 17.34
N ASN A 256 -27.52 -52.67 16.31
CA ASN A 256 -26.30 -52.15 15.67
C ASN A 256 -26.45 -50.64 15.42
N ILE A 257 -25.72 -49.85 16.21
CA ILE A 257 -25.66 -48.40 16.06
C ILE A 257 -24.74 -48.14 14.88
N LYS A 258 -25.31 -48.00 13.66
CA LYS A 258 -24.60 -47.33 12.57
C LYS A 258 -24.20 -45.95 13.09
N ILE A 259 -22.90 -45.71 13.20
CA ILE A 259 -22.34 -44.39 13.50
C ILE A 259 -22.75 -43.51 12.32
N LYS A 260 -23.87 -42.79 12.46
CA LYS A 260 -24.19 -41.70 11.52
C LYS A 260 -23.11 -40.66 11.71
N GLU A 261 -22.23 -40.55 10.72
CA GLU A 261 -21.32 -39.41 10.59
C GLU A 261 -22.13 -38.14 10.78
N LYS A 262 -21.70 -37.30 11.74
CA LYS A 262 -22.44 -36.08 12.05
C LYS A 262 -22.40 -35.16 10.82
N PRO A 263 -23.49 -34.44 10.52
CA PRO A 263 -23.46 -33.45 9.47
C PRO A 263 -22.46 -32.35 9.85
N VAL A 264 -21.32 -32.32 9.17
CA VAL A 264 -20.38 -31.20 9.19
C VAL A 264 -21.09 -30.02 8.51
N LYS A 265 -21.29 -28.91 9.23
CA LYS A 265 -21.82 -27.69 8.64
C LYS A 265 -20.68 -26.70 8.44
N GLU A 266 -20.40 -26.38 7.18
CA GLU A 266 -19.53 -25.27 6.81
C GLU A 266 -20.26 -23.95 7.06
N LYS A 267 -19.61 -23.00 7.74
CA LYS A 267 -20.10 -21.62 7.89
C LYS A 267 -19.07 -20.62 7.36
N PRO A 268 -19.51 -19.43 6.88
CA PRO A 268 -18.57 -18.40 6.45
C PRO A 268 -17.71 -17.93 7.63
N ASN A 269 -16.42 -17.77 7.37
CA ASN A 269 -15.47 -17.28 8.36
C ASN A 269 -15.69 -15.77 8.60
N LYS A 270 -16.16 -15.42 9.80
CA LYS A 270 -16.41 -14.02 10.18
C LYS A 270 -15.13 -13.24 10.52
N SER A 271 -13.99 -13.90 10.65
CA SER A 271 -12.71 -13.24 10.97
C SER A 271 -11.95 -12.80 9.72
N ILE A 272 -12.68 -12.36 8.69
CA ILE A 272 -12.13 -11.87 7.43
C ILE A 272 -12.61 -10.43 7.25
N LEU A 273 -11.66 -9.51 7.11
CA LEU A 273 -11.88 -8.13 6.74
C LEU A 273 -11.55 -7.96 5.25
N ASN A 274 -12.54 -7.57 4.46
CA ASN A 274 -12.34 -7.20 3.06
C ASN A 274 -12.08 -5.69 2.97
N LEU A 275 -11.00 -5.30 2.31
CA LEU A 275 -10.65 -3.92 1.97
C LEU A 275 -10.73 -3.77 0.45
N PRO A 276 -11.92 -3.50 -0.11
CA PRO A 276 -12.16 -3.50 -1.55
C PRO A 276 -11.52 -2.31 -2.27
N GLY A 277 -11.34 -2.43 -3.59
CA GLY A 277 -10.84 -1.37 -4.46
C GLY A 277 -9.71 -1.84 -5.39
N CYS A 278 -9.43 -1.02 -6.41
CA CYS A 278 -8.40 -1.28 -7.40
C CYS A 278 -7.80 0.02 -7.95
N PRO A 279 -6.80 0.61 -7.25
CA PRO A 279 -6.32 0.18 -5.94
C PRO A 279 -7.26 0.62 -4.78
N PRO A 280 -7.21 -0.02 -3.60
CA PRO A 280 -7.98 0.42 -2.43
C PRO A 280 -7.57 1.82 -1.96
N ASP A 281 -8.55 2.64 -1.60
CA ASP A 281 -8.31 3.93 -0.94
C ASP A 281 -7.90 3.72 0.52
N ILE A 282 -6.79 4.33 0.93
CA ILE A 282 -6.20 4.10 2.27
C ILE A 282 -7.14 4.56 3.38
N PHE A 283 -7.81 5.70 3.21
CA PHE A 283 -8.63 6.26 4.29
C PHE A 283 -9.90 5.44 4.51
N ASN A 284 -10.57 5.04 3.42
CA ASN A 284 -11.65 4.06 3.46
C ASN A 284 -11.18 2.74 4.10
N CYS A 285 -9.96 2.29 3.79
CA CYS A 285 -9.41 1.08 4.43
C CYS A 285 -9.26 1.26 5.95
N LEU A 286 -8.75 2.40 6.42
CA LEU A 286 -8.61 2.70 7.85
C LEU A 286 -9.97 2.74 8.56
N GLU A 287 -11.00 3.29 7.94
CA GLU A 287 -12.36 3.28 8.48
C GLU A 287 -12.94 1.86 8.60
N LEU A 288 -12.71 1.02 7.58
CA LEU A 288 -13.12 -0.39 7.60
C LEU A 288 -12.38 -1.19 8.68
N ILE A 289 -11.08 -0.96 8.85
CA ILE A 289 -10.28 -1.56 9.93
C ILE A 289 -10.84 -1.13 11.30
N LEU A 290 -11.10 0.16 11.49
CA LEU A 290 -11.68 0.69 12.73
C LEU A 290 -13.05 0.07 13.04
N LYS A 291 -13.90 -0.10 12.03
CA LYS A 291 -15.22 -0.74 12.16
C LYS A 291 -15.09 -2.22 12.51
N TYR A 292 -14.16 -2.94 11.87
CA TYR A 292 -13.95 -4.36 12.06
C TYR A 292 -13.44 -4.70 13.46
N TYR A 293 -12.36 -4.03 13.90
CA TYR A 293 -11.80 -4.28 15.24
C TYR A 293 -12.63 -3.63 16.35
N ARG A 294 -13.45 -2.61 16.04
CA ARG A 294 -14.15 -1.71 16.98
C ARG A 294 -13.20 -0.75 17.67
N LYS A 295 -13.70 0.46 17.94
CA LYS A 295 -12.95 1.59 18.52
C LYS A 295 -12.15 1.26 19.79
N ASN A 296 -12.69 0.39 20.64
CA ASN A 296 -12.06 0.04 21.92
C ASN A 296 -10.85 -0.91 21.76
N ASN A 297 -10.77 -1.65 20.65
CA ASN A 297 -9.67 -2.60 20.39
C ASN A 297 -8.55 -1.99 19.53
N VAL A 298 -8.82 -0.83 18.91
CA VAL A 298 -7.85 -0.07 18.12
C VAL A 298 -7.90 1.43 18.50
N PRO A 299 -7.64 1.78 19.78
CA PRO A 299 -7.78 3.15 20.27
C PRO A 299 -6.87 4.15 19.56
N ASN A 300 -5.66 3.77 19.15
CA ASN A 300 -4.78 4.68 18.40
C ASN A 300 -5.32 4.96 17.00
N LEU A 301 -5.83 3.95 16.29
CA LEU A 301 -6.50 4.16 15.01
C LEU A 301 -7.75 5.04 15.15
N ASN A 302 -8.53 4.84 16.22
CA ASN A 302 -9.68 5.69 16.52
C ASN A 302 -9.26 7.15 16.77
N LEU A 303 -8.14 7.38 17.46
CA LEU A 303 -7.59 8.72 17.63
C LEU A 303 -7.11 9.31 16.30
N LEU A 304 -6.34 8.54 15.52
CA LEU A 304 -5.84 8.95 14.21
C LEU A 304 -6.97 9.34 13.26
N THR A 305 -8.04 8.55 13.18
CA THR A 305 -9.20 8.86 12.33
C THR A 305 -9.97 10.09 12.80
N LYS A 306 -9.99 10.40 14.10
CA LYS A 306 -10.56 11.66 14.61
C LYS A 306 -9.70 12.86 14.24
N VAL A 307 -8.39 12.77 14.41
CA VAL A 307 -7.44 13.84 14.05
C VAL A 307 -7.46 14.04 12.54
N ASN A 308 -7.38 12.96 11.77
CA ASN A 308 -7.36 13.02 10.31
C ASN A 308 -8.68 13.52 9.71
N LYS A 309 -9.83 13.41 10.38
CA LYS A 309 -11.06 14.05 9.86
C LYS A 309 -10.91 15.56 9.69
N PHE A 310 -10.09 16.20 10.51
CA PHE A 310 -9.73 17.62 10.34
C PHE A 310 -8.86 17.87 9.09
N TRP A 311 -7.95 16.95 8.76
CA TRP A 311 -7.03 17.06 7.62
C TRP A 311 -7.65 16.58 6.29
N ILE A 312 -8.48 15.54 6.31
CA ILE A 312 -9.07 14.85 5.14
C ILE A 312 -10.28 15.60 4.59
N LYS A 313 -11.07 16.27 5.44
CA LYS A 313 -12.25 17.02 4.99
C LYS A 313 -11.94 18.42 4.46
N GLY A 314 -10.68 18.83 4.44
CA GLY A 314 -10.28 20.18 3.99
C GLY A 314 -10.74 21.30 4.93
N GLU A 315 -11.21 21.01 6.16
CA GLU A 315 -11.50 22.04 7.16
C GLU A 315 -10.23 22.81 7.59
N SER A 316 -9.05 22.24 7.31
CA SER A 316 -7.75 22.91 7.43
C SER A 316 -7.57 24.10 6.49
N ILE A 317 -8.31 24.22 5.37
CA ILE A 317 -8.24 25.40 4.48
C ILE A 317 -8.65 26.66 5.26
N ASN A 318 -9.61 26.57 6.18
CA ASN A 318 -10.04 27.71 6.97
C ASN A 318 -9.02 28.16 8.02
N MET A 319 -8.15 27.27 8.52
CA MET A 319 -7.07 27.66 9.45
C MET A 319 -5.77 28.06 8.74
N LEU A 320 -5.46 27.48 7.57
CA LEU A 320 -4.31 27.91 6.76
C LEU A 320 -4.54 29.31 6.18
N ASN A 321 -5.77 29.65 5.78
CA ASN A 321 -6.12 31.03 5.39
C ASN A 321 -5.91 32.06 6.52
N ILE A 322 -5.94 31.63 7.79
CA ILE A 322 -5.66 32.51 8.95
C ILE A 322 -4.14 32.69 9.13
N TRP A 323 -3.33 31.69 8.76
CA TRP A 323 -1.87 31.76 8.81
C TRP A 323 -1.26 32.49 7.61
N GLU A 324 -1.88 32.43 6.43
CA GLU A 324 -1.46 33.23 5.27
C GLU A 324 -1.94 34.70 5.33
N ALA A 325 -2.82 35.03 6.28
CA ALA A 325 -3.32 36.39 6.53
C ALA A 325 -2.62 37.11 7.70
N LEU A 326 -1.58 36.52 8.30
CA LEU A 326 -0.69 37.11 9.31
C LEU A 326 0.70 37.36 8.73
#